data_AF-A0A067SMQ6-F1
#
_entry.id   AF-A0A067SMQ6-F1
#
_cell.length_a   1.000
_cell.length_b   1.000
_cell.length_c   1.000
_cell.angle_alpha   90.00
_cell.angle_beta   90.00
_cell.angle_gamma   90.00
#
_symmetry.space_group_name_H-M   'P 1'
#
loop_
_entity.id
_entity.type
_entity.pdbx_description
1 polymer ?
#
loop_
_entity_poly.entity_id
_entity_poly.type
_entity_poly.pdbx_seq_one_letter_code
_entity_poly.pdbx_strand_id
1 'polypeptide(L)'
;SIYGLSTGFGGSADTRTDKPITLGHALLQHQHIGILPTSDHPPSILPLQDPSSATTMPESWVRAAILIRMNSLIRGHLGSAHRKVNELIAADITPVIPLRGSISASGDLSPLAYIAETL
;
A
#
# COMPACT_ATOMS: atom_id res chain seq x y z
N SER A 1 18.12 -18.30 -6.07
CA SER A 1 17.68 -17.24 -5.15
C SER A 1 16.93 -16.21 -5.96
N ILE A 2 15.75 -15.78 -5.51
CA ILE A 2 14.90 -14.80 -6.20
C ILE A 2 14.74 -13.58 -5.29
N TYR A 3 15.04 -12.40 -5.82
CA TYR A 3 14.99 -11.13 -5.08
C TYR A 3 13.61 -10.90 -4.46
N GLY A 4 13.58 -10.56 -3.16
CA GLY A 4 12.34 -10.25 -2.42
C GLY A 4 11.43 -11.45 -2.16
N LEU A 5 11.83 -12.66 -2.56
CA LEU A 5 11.13 -13.91 -2.24
C LEU A 5 11.99 -14.83 -1.36
N SER A 6 13.23 -15.10 -1.78
CA SER A 6 14.21 -15.87 -1.00
C SER A 6 15.37 -15.01 -0.50
N THR A 7 15.29 -13.68 -0.69
CA THR A 7 16.26 -12.69 -0.20
C THR A 7 15.57 -11.53 0.48
N GLY A 8 16.31 -10.74 1.26
CA GLY A 8 15.85 -9.44 1.73
C GLY A 8 15.66 -8.40 0.62
N PHE A 9 15.36 -7.16 1.03
CA PHE A 9 15.04 -6.02 0.16
C PHE A 9 16.09 -4.91 0.28
N GLY A 10 16.26 -4.12 -0.79
CA GLY A 10 17.13 -2.94 -0.77
C GLY A 10 18.56 -3.26 -0.33
N GLY A 11 19.10 -2.49 0.62
CA GLY A 11 20.44 -2.70 1.16
C GLY A 11 20.66 -4.06 1.86
N SER A 12 19.59 -4.81 2.15
CA SER A 12 19.66 -6.15 2.74
C SER A 12 19.40 -7.27 1.73
N ALA A 13 19.54 -7.01 0.42
CA ALA A 13 19.35 -7.99 -0.64
C ALA A 13 20.27 -9.22 -0.55
N ASP A 14 21.39 -9.12 0.17
CA ASP A 14 22.29 -10.24 0.43
C ASP A 14 21.87 -11.14 1.59
N THR A 15 20.83 -10.78 2.34
CA THR A 15 20.25 -11.68 3.35
C THR A 15 19.37 -12.72 2.65
N ARG A 16 19.35 -13.95 3.15
CA ARG A 16 18.61 -15.09 2.56
C ARG A 16 17.67 -15.70 3.58
N THR A 17 16.52 -16.18 3.11
CA THR A 17 15.52 -16.85 3.95
C THR A 17 14.76 -17.91 3.15
N ASP A 18 14.35 -18.96 3.84
CA ASP A 18 13.46 -20.02 3.38
C ASP A 18 12.01 -19.80 3.82
N LYS A 19 11.70 -18.65 4.46
CA LYS A 19 10.38 -18.29 5.00
C LYS A 19 9.74 -17.12 4.22
N PRO A 20 9.32 -17.32 2.96
CA PRO A 20 8.86 -16.24 2.09
C PRO A 20 7.60 -15.52 2.60
N ILE A 21 6.70 -16.25 3.27
CA ILE A 21 5.47 -15.67 3.84
C ILE A 21 5.80 -14.72 5.00
N THR A 22 6.65 -15.17 5.93
CA THR A 22 7.11 -14.33 7.05
C THR A 22 7.88 -13.11 6.55
N LEU A 23 8.71 -13.28 5.53
CA LEU A 23 9.40 -12.16 4.87
C LEU A 23 8.40 -11.15 4.28
N GLY A 24 7.33 -11.62 3.63
CA GLY A 24 6.26 -10.78 3.10
C GLY A 24 5.55 -9.97 4.18
N HIS A 25 5.17 -10.60 5.30
CA HIS A 25 4.57 -9.90 6.44
C HIS A 25 5.52 -8.86 7.05
N ALA A 26 6.80 -9.22 7.21
CA ALA A 26 7.81 -8.30 7.72
C ALA A 26 8.00 -7.09 6.79
N LEU A 27 7.92 -7.29 5.47
CA LEU A 27 7.94 -6.19 4.50
C LEU A 27 6.73 -5.26 4.69
N LEU A 28 5.52 -5.81 4.77
CA LEU A 28 4.30 -5.00 4.96
C LEU A 28 4.39 -4.17 6.24
N GLN A 29 4.75 -4.80 7.35
CA GLN A 29 4.97 -4.13 8.64
C GLN A 29 6.03 -3.03 8.53
N HIS A 30 7.13 -3.26 7.81
CA HIS A 30 8.19 -2.28 7.64
C HIS A 30 7.76 -1.07 6.79
N GLN A 31 6.71 -1.21 5.97
CA GLN A 31 6.19 -0.14 5.11
C GLN A 31 5.08 0.68 5.77
N HIS A 32 4.54 0.25 6.91
CA HIS A 32 3.54 0.99 7.70
C HIS A 32 4.17 2.04 8.62
N ILE A 33 4.91 2.98 8.03
CA ILE A 33 5.63 4.03 8.76
C ILE A 33 4.94 5.40 8.70
N GLY A 34 3.87 5.52 7.92
CA GLY A 34 3.18 6.80 7.71
C GLY A 34 2.42 7.30 8.92
N ILE A 35 2.22 8.63 8.96
CA ILE A 35 1.50 9.31 10.04
C ILE A 35 0.03 9.43 9.64
N LEU A 36 -0.85 8.90 10.47
CA LEU A 36 -2.29 8.95 10.31
C LEU A 36 -2.90 10.03 11.24
N PRO A 37 -4.07 10.59 10.87
CA PRO A 37 -4.75 11.59 11.67
C PRO A 37 -5.26 10.96 12.96
N THR A 38 -5.21 11.72 14.04
CA THR A 38 -5.72 11.31 15.36
C THR A 38 -7.18 11.73 15.59
N SER A 39 -7.84 12.30 14.58
CA SER A 39 -9.23 12.75 14.63
C SER A 39 -10.15 11.62 14.18
N ASP A 40 -11.22 11.38 14.94
CA ASP A 40 -12.28 10.43 14.58
C ASP A 40 -13.27 11.00 13.56
N HIS A 41 -13.11 12.27 13.17
CA HIS A 41 -13.95 12.88 12.14
C HIS A 41 -13.50 12.43 10.74
N PRO A 42 -14.46 12.15 9.83
CA PRO A 42 -14.12 11.79 8.46
C PRO A 42 -13.30 12.90 7.80
N PRO A 43 -12.24 12.56 7.05
CA PRO A 43 -11.40 13.56 6.41
C PRO A 43 -12.24 14.43 5.47
N SER A 44 -12.05 15.75 5.56
CA SER A 44 -12.73 16.70 4.67
C SER A 44 -12.34 16.46 3.20
N ILE A 45 -13.29 16.66 2.29
CA ILE A 45 -13.09 16.55 0.83
C ILE A 45 -11.96 17.47 0.33
N LEU A 46 -11.69 18.56 1.05
CA LEU A 46 -10.59 19.48 0.80
C LEU A 46 -9.57 19.45 1.96
N PRO A 47 -8.69 18.42 2.02
CA PRO A 47 -7.76 18.21 3.13
C PRO A 47 -6.68 19.32 3.25
N LEU A 48 -6.62 20.25 2.30
CA LEU A 48 -5.68 21.38 2.32
C LEU A 48 -6.04 22.46 3.35
N GLN A 49 -7.27 22.46 3.89
CA GLN A 49 -7.73 23.50 4.82
C GLN A 49 -7.61 23.10 6.30
N ASP A 50 -7.39 21.82 6.60
CA ASP A 50 -7.26 21.30 7.96
C ASP A 50 -5.91 20.57 8.10
N PRO A 51 -4.98 21.05 8.97
CA PRO A 51 -3.67 20.45 9.18
C PRO A 51 -3.71 18.98 9.61
N SER A 52 -4.79 18.55 10.27
CA SER A 52 -4.94 17.17 10.73
C SER A 52 -5.36 16.24 9.58
N SER A 53 -6.34 16.67 8.78
CA SER A 53 -6.75 16.00 7.52
C SER A 53 -5.67 16.00 6.43
N ALA A 54 -4.68 16.90 6.52
CA ALA A 54 -3.54 16.98 5.59
C ALA A 54 -2.53 15.82 5.72
N THR A 55 -2.73 14.88 6.63
CA THR A 55 -1.86 13.71 6.81
C THR A 55 -2.30 12.49 6.00
N THR A 56 -3.50 12.51 5.41
CA THR A 56 -4.05 11.41 4.59
C THR A 56 -4.22 11.78 3.13
N MET A 57 -4.08 10.80 2.25
CA MET A 57 -4.44 10.94 0.85
C MET A 57 -5.96 11.15 0.70
N PRO A 58 -6.40 12.05 -0.20
CA PRO A 58 -7.81 12.15 -0.58
C PRO A 58 -8.35 10.80 -1.08
N GLU A 59 -9.61 10.48 -0.77
CA GLU A 59 -10.27 9.24 -1.18
C GLU A 59 -10.16 8.98 -2.70
N SER A 60 -10.37 10.03 -3.50
CA SER A 60 -10.26 9.95 -4.96
C SER A 60 -8.88 9.50 -5.44
N TRP A 61 -7.81 9.89 -4.74
CA TRP A 61 -6.45 9.48 -5.05
C TRP A 61 -6.23 8.02 -4.68
N VAL A 62 -6.74 7.59 -3.53
CA VAL A 62 -6.65 6.19 -3.08
C VAL A 62 -7.39 5.26 -4.06
N ARG A 63 -8.62 5.60 -4.44
CA ARG A 63 -9.40 4.82 -5.41
C ARG A 63 -8.71 4.75 -6.78
N ALA A 64 -8.11 5.85 -7.23
CA ALA A 64 -7.31 5.86 -8.45
C ALA A 64 -6.09 4.93 -8.32
N ALA A 65 -5.37 4.95 -7.19
CA ALA A 65 -4.23 4.07 -6.94
C ALA A 65 -4.63 2.59 -6.94
N ILE A 66 -5.76 2.24 -6.30
CA ILE A 66 -6.32 0.89 -6.30
C ILE A 66 -6.63 0.43 -7.74
N LEU A 67 -7.27 1.28 -8.54
CA LEU A 67 -7.60 0.98 -9.93
C LEU A 67 -6.34 0.77 -10.80
N ILE A 68 -5.34 1.64 -10.65
CA ILE A 68 -4.04 1.52 -11.35
C ILE A 68 -3.34 0.21 -10.93
N ARG A 69 -3.43 -0.16 -9.64
CA ARG A 69 -2.87 -1.41 -9.13
C ARG A 69 -3.59 -2.63 -9.71
N MET A 70 -4.92 -2.64 -9.71
CA MET A 70 -5.73 -3.68 -10.35
C MET A 70 -5.35 -3.84 -11.82
N ASN A 71 -5.24 -2.73 -12.55
CA ASN A 71 -4.85 -2.72 -13.95
C ASN A 71 -3.46 -3.36 -14.18
N SER A 72 -2.51 -3.09 -13.30
CA SER A 72 -1.18 -3.70 -13.34
C SER A 72 -1.21 -5.20 -13.02
N LEU A 73 -2.06 -5.63 -12.08
CA LEU A 73 -2.21 -7.04 -11.70
C LEU A 73 -2.87 -7.89 -12.80
N ILE A 74 -3.86 -7.34 -13.52
CA ILE A 74 -4.55 -8.05 -14.62
C ILE A 74 -3.60 -8.32 -15.79
N ARG A 75 -2.66 -7.40 -16.07
CA ARG A 75 -1.69 -7.53 -17.17
C ARG A 75 -0.47 -8.37 -16.81
N GLY A 76 -0.24 -8.62 -15.52
CA GLY A 76 0.90 -9.40 -15.03
C GLY A 76 0.60 -10.89 -14.89
N HIS A 77 1.64 -11.70 -14.71
CA HIS A 77 1.52 -13.13 -14.36
C HIS A 77 1.20 -13.36 -12.86
N LEU A 78 0.72 -12.33 -12.15
CA LEU A 78 0.56 -12.31 -10.70
C LEU A 78 -0.79 -12.90 -10.25
N GLY A 79 -1.05 -14.17 -10.62
CA GLY A 79 -2.12 -15.01 -10.07
C GLY A 79 -3.52 -14.37 -9.90
N SER A 80 -4.27 -14.84 -8.90
CA SER A 80 -5.62 -14.37 -8.58
C SER A 80 -5.66 -13.10 -7.72
N ALA A 81 -4.54 -12.38 -7.58
CA ALA A 81 -4.44 -11.20 -6.70
C ALA A 81 -5.37 -10.05 -7.12
N HIS A 82 -5.67 -9.94 -8.43
CA HIS A 82 -6.65 -8.97 -8.94
C HIS A 82 -8.06 -9.19 -8.38
N ARG A 83 -8.42 -10.41 -7.96
CA ARG A 83 -9.75 -10.73 -7.42
C ARG A 83 -10.00 -10.04 -6.08
N LYS A 84 -9.02 -10.09 -5.17
CA LYS A 84 -9.09 -9.40 -3.88
C LYS A 84 -9.25 -7.89 -4.06
N VAL A 85 -8.52 -7.31 -5.01
CA VAL A 85 -8.65 -5.87 -5.32
C VAL A 85 -10.03 -5.54 -5.88
N ASN A 86 -10.60 -6.42 -6.71
CA ASN A 86 -11.95 -6.26 -7.23
C ASN A 86 -13.02 -6.37 -6.12
N GLU A 87 -12.83 -7.24 -5.13
CA GLU A 87 -13.71 -7.35 -3.96
C GLU A 87 -13.71 -6.04 -3.14
N LEU A 88 -12.54 -5.43 -2.94
CA LEU A 88 -12.40 -4.15 -2.26
C LEU A 88 -13.18 -3.02 -2.99
N ILE A 89 -13.04 -2.95 -4.32
CA ILE A 89 -13.77 -1.98 -5.15
C ILE A 89 -15.28 -2.25 -5.12
N ALA A 90 -15.69 -3.52 -5.24
CA ALA A 90 -17.11 -3.90 -5.25
C ALA A 90 -17.81 -3.63 -3.90
N ALA A 91 -17.05 -3.63 -2.80
CA ALA A 91 -17.53 -3.29 -1.47
C ALA A 91 -17.54 -1.77 -1.18
N ASP A 92 -17.08 -0.94 -2.12
CA ASP A 92 -16.89 0.51 -1.96
C ASP A 92 -16.06 0.89 -0.71
N ILE A 93 -15.05 0.07 -0.40
CA ILE A 93 -14.16 0.28 0.74
C ILE A 93 -12.92 1.06 0.25
N THR A 94 -12.66 2.21 0.85
CA THR A 94 -11.44 2.99 0.61
C THR A 94 -10.58 3.03 1.88
N PRO A 95 -9.38 2.44 1.88
CA PRO A 95 -8.49 2.48 3.04
C PRO A 95 -7.95 3.89 3.28
N VAL A 96 -7.68 4.21 4.54
CA VAL A 96 -6.99 5.43 4.93
C VAL A 96 -5.50 5.25 4.67
N ILE A 97 -4.94 6.09 3.79
CA ILE A 97 -3.53 6.01 3.39
C ILE A 97 -2.82 7.31 3.78
N PRO A 98 -1.64 7.26 4.40
CA PRO A 98 -0.83 8.44 4.69
C PRO A 98 -0.47 9.21 3.41
N LEU A 99 -0.55 10.55 3.46
CA LEU A 99 -0.20 11.44 2.35
C LEU A 99 1.30 11.42 2.03
N ARG A 100 2.16 11.15 3.03
CA ARG A 100 3.62 11.19 2.94
C ARG A 100 4.22 9.85 3.35
N GLY A 101 5.46 9.60 2.91
CA GLY A 101 6.22 8.38 3.24
C GLY A 101 6.75 7.64 2.02
N SER A 102 6.35 8.04 0.81
CA SER A 102 6.92 7.55 -0.44
C SER A 102 7.85 8.59 -1.08
N ILE A 103 8.95 8.11 -1.66
CA ILE A 103 9.81 8.87 -2.59
C ILE A 103 9.70 8.34 -4.03
N SER A 104 8.82 7.37 -4.27
CA SER A 104 8.58 6.69 -5.56
C SER A 104 9.80 6.04 -6.23
N ALA A 105 10.90 5.80 -5.51
CA ALA A 105 12.13 5.24 -6.07
C ALA A 105 11.98 3.78 -6.58
N SER A 106 11.13 2.98 -5.92
CA SER A 106 10.78 1.61 -6.33
C SER A 106 9.26 1.47 -6.53
N GLY A 107 8.62 2.59 -6.90
CA GLY A 107 7.18 2.78 -6.77
C GLY A 107 6.76 3.22 -5.36
N ASP A 108 5.46 3.39 -5.16
CA ASP A 108 4.89 3.89 -3.91
C ASP A 108 4.70 2.79 -2.86
N LEU A 109 5.82 2.18 -2.43
CA LEU A 109 5.82 1.01 -1.54
C LEU A 109 5.03 1.22 -0.25
N SER A 110 5.22 2.35 0.44
CA SER A 110 4.52 2.61 1.69
C SER A 110 3.00 2.75 1.48
N PRO A 111 2.49 3.65 0.60
CA PRO A 111 1.07 3.73 0.28
C PRO A 111 0.46 2.40 -0.20
N LEU A 112 1.15 1.64 -1.05
CA LEU A 112 0.66 0.36 -1.55
C LEU A 112 0.63 -0.72 -0.47
N ALA A 113 1.47 -0.65 0.57
CA ALA A 113 1.43 -1.58 1.70
C ALA A 113 0.17 -1.40 2.57
N TYR A 114 -0.35 -0.18 2.67
CA TYR A 114 -1.65 0.06 3.32
C TYR A 114 -2.81 -0.59 2.55
N ILE A 115 -2.77 -0.55 1.21
CA ILE A 115 -3.77 -1.25 0.38
C ILE A 115 -3.59 -2.76 0.51
N ALA A 116 -2.37 -3.27 0.57
CA ALA A 116 -2.12 -4.70 0.61
C ALA A 116 -2.65 -5.39 1.88
N GLU A 117 -2.65 -4.71 3.03
CA GLU A 117 -3.24 -5.23 4.28
C GLU A 117 -4.76 -5.34 4.22
N THR A 118 -5.43 -4.57 3.38
CA THR A 118 -6.90 -4.63 3.27
C THR A 118 -7.40 -5.74 2.34
N LEU A 119 -6.50 -6.58 1.79
CA LEU A 119 -6.78 -7.62 0.79
C LEU A 119 -6.69 -9.04 1.35
#